data_AF-A0A6I3V0U7-F1
#
_entry.id   AF-A0A6I3V0U7-F1
#
_cell.length_a   1.000
_cell.length_b   1.000
_cell.length_c   1.000
_cell.angle_alpha   90.00
_cell.angle_beta   90.00
_cell.angle_gamma   90.00
#
_symmetry.space_group_name_H-M   'P 1'
#
loop_
_entity.id
_entity.type
_entity.pdbx_description
1 polymer ?
#
loop_
_entity_poly.entity_id
_entity_poly.type
_entity_poly.pdbx_seq_one_letter_code
_entity_poly.pdbx_strand_id
1 'polypeptide(L)' 'NQSVSYSREGIVLSFFVKPDVSYYGGGNGDFINVCEPLGLGRVAGTSFAAPFIARKMAYLIHIMGLSREEAKALLIDAAI' A
#
# COMPACT_ATOMS: atom_id res chain seq x y z
N ASN A 1 -2.87 -13.96 -3.48
CA ASN A 1 -2.14 -13.23 -2.42
C ASN A 1 -2.58 -13.73 -1.06
N GLN A 2 -1.65 -13.90 -0.13
CA GLN A 2 -1.94 -14.21 1.27
C GLN A 2 -1.62 -12.98 2.13
N SER A 3 -2.40 -12.76 3.20
CA SER A 3 -2.06 -11.74 4.19
C SER A 3 -0.82 -12.15 4.98
N VAL A 4 -0.13 -11.15 5.51
CA VAL A 4 1.08 -11.32 6.32
C VAL A 4 0.75 -11.06 7.78
N SER A 5 1.40 -11.80 8.69
CA SER A 5 1.07 -11.80 10.12
C SER A 5 1.28 -10.45 10.82
N TYR A 6 2.14 -9.58 10.28
CA TYR A 6 2.36 -8.23 10.81
C TYR A 6 1.38 -7.19 10.27
N SER A 7 0.51 -7.56 9.32
CA SER A 7 -0.48 -6.64 8.76
C SER A 7 -1.43 -6.19 9.86
N ARG A 8 -1.64 -4.88 9.98
CA ARG A 8 -2.57 -4.35 10.97
C ARG A 8 -3.99 -4.50 10.47
N GLU A 9 -4.85 -4.99 11.34
CA GLU A 9 -6.28 -5.16 11.10
C GLU A 9 -7.06 -4.08 11.86
N GLY A 10 -8.14 -3.58 11.25
CA GLY A 10 -9.08 -2.68 11.91
C GLY A 10 -9.85 -3.36 13.05
N ILE A 11 -10.60 -2.63 13.87
CA ILE A 11 -11.19 -1.29 13.64
C ILE A 11 -10.52 -0.19 14.50
N VAL A 12 -10.37 1.02 13.92
CA VAL A 12 -9.88 2.22 14.64
C VAL A 12 -11.03 2.93 15.40
N LEU A 13 -12.21 3.03 14.77
CA LEU A 13 -13.49 3.51 15.33
C LEU A 13 -14.64 2.77 14.61
N SER A 14 -15.72 2.38 15.30
CA SER A 14 -16.81 1.48 14.82
C SER A 14 -17.43 1.80 13.45
N PHE A 15 -17.19 2.99 12.90
CA PHE A 15 -17.73 3.47 11.62
C PHE A 15 -16.69 3.58 10.49
N PHE A 16 -15.42 3.24 10.72
CA PHE A 16 -14.35 3.33 9.72
C PHE A 16 -13.68 1.97 9.49
N VAL A 17 -13.84 1.43 8.28
CA VAL A 17 -13.15 0.22 7.83
C VAL A 17 -11.70 0.55 7.46
N LYS A 18 -10.75 -0.22 8.00
CA LYS A 18 -9.32 -0.15 7.68
C LYS A 18 -8.71 -1.55 7.59
N PRO A 19 -7.64 -1.74 6.79
CA PRO A 19 -7.04 -0.76 5.86
C PRO A 19 -7.96 -0.44 4.66
N ASP A 20 -7.74 0.70 3.99
CA ASP A 20 -8.52 1.05 2.78
C ASP A 20 -8.15 0.14 1.60
N VAL A 21 -6.86 -0.20 1.46
CA VAL A 21 -6.30 -1.04 0.39
C VAL A 21 -5.01 -1.69 0.89
N SER A 22 -4.72 -2.89 0.40
CA SER A 22 -3.49 -3.65 0.71
C SER A 22 -2.60 -3.76 -0.53
N TYR A 23 -1.28 -3.80 -0.33
CA TYR A 23 -0.31 -3.98 -1.42
C TYR A 23 0.92 -4.76 -0.97
N TYR A 24 1.77 -5.11 -1.93
CA TYR A 24 3.00 -5.87 -1.69
C TYR A 24 3.94 -5.11 -0.76
N GLY A 25 4.15 -5.64 0.43
CA GLY A 25 5.08 -5.13 1.42
C GLY A 25 6.15 -6.13 1.84
N GLY A 26 6.23 -7.30 1.18
CA GLY A 26 7.06 -8.44 1.59
C GLY A 26 6.40 -9.29 2.68
N GLY A 27 7.10 -10.33 3.17
CA GLY A 27 6.63 -11.27 4.20
C GLY A 27 6.62 -12.73 3.73
N ASN A 28 6.47 -13.68 4.66
CA ASN A 28 6.36 -15.12 4.38
C ASN A 28 7.50 -15.70 3.50
N GLY A 29 8.71 -15.15 3.60
CA GLY A 29 9.89 -15.57 2.82
C GLY A 29 10.15 -14.74 1.56
N ASP A 30 9.15 -14.00 1.08
CA ASP A 30 9.25 -13.12 -0.08
C ASP A 30 9.43 -11.66 0.38
N PHE A 31 10.61 -11.09 0.16
CA PHE A 31 10.95 -9.75 0.63
C PHE A 31 10.95 -8.72 -0.49
N ILE A 32 10.79 -7.44 -0.12
CA ILE A 32 11.00 -6.33 -1.05
C ILE A 32 12.48 -5.97 -1.06
N ASN A 33 13.06 -5.87 -2.25
CA ASN A 33 14.41 -5.36 -2.45
C ASN A 33 14.39 -3.82 -2.39
N VAL A 34 15.21 -3.24 -1.52
CA VAL A 34 15.35 -1.79 -1.35
C VAL A 34 16.82 -1.38 -1.46
N CYS A 35 17.06 -0.10 -1.76
CA CYS A 35 18.39 0.47 -1.65
C CYS A 35 18.56 1.08 -0.26
N GLU A 36 19.47 0.50 0.53
CA GLU A 36 19.96 1.04 1.78
C GLU A 36 21.27 1.82 1.54
N PRO A 37 21.75 2.63 2.51
CA PRO A 37 22.95 3.45 2.33
C PRO A 37 24.21 2.68 1.86
N LEU A 38 24.28 1.38 2.14
CA LEU A 38 25.43 0.53 1.81
C LEU A 38 25.12 -0.59 0.81
N GLY A 39 23.95 -0.55 0.15
CA GLY A 39 23.60 -1.52 -0.90
C GLY A 39 22.20 -2.11 -0.78
N LEU A 40 22.04 -3.37 -1.17
CA LEU A 40 20.75 -4.05 -1.23
C LEU A 40 20.25 -4.42 0.18
N GLY A 41 19.09 -3.90 0.56
CA GLY A 41 18.31 -4.35 1.70
C GLY A 41 17.15 -5.27 1.28
N ARG A 42 16.83 -6.27 2.10
CA ARG A 42 15.64 -7.12 1.94
C ARG A 42 14.72 -6.88 3.12
N VAL A 43 13.57 -6.26 2.85
CA VAL A 43 12.70 -5.72 3.91
C VAL A 43 11.27 -6.23 3.77
N ALA A 44 10.56 -6.22 4.89
CA ALA A 44 9.14 -6.51 4.97
C ALA A 44 8.44 -5.48 5.86
N GLY A 45 7.26 -5.02 5.46
CA GLY A 45 6.46 -4.09 6.24
C GLY A 45 5.41 -3.34 5.42
N THR A 46 4.35 -2.90 6.09
CA THR A 46 3.33 -2.03 5.47
C THR A 46 3.92 -0.67 5.05
N SER A 47 5.00 -0.23 5.71
CA SER A 47 5.80 0.94 5.30
C SER A 47 6.39 0.81 3.89
N PHE A 48 6.61 -0.41 3.39
CA PHE A 48 7.12 -0.65 2.03
C PHE A 48 5.99 -0.87 1.01
N ALA A 49 4.80 -1.26 1.46
CA ALA A 49 3.60 -1.30 0.62
C ALA A 49 3.06 0.12 0.33
N ALA A 50 3.12 1.03 1.31
CA ALA A 50 2.52 2.37 1.20
C ALA A 50 3.07 3.22 0.03
N PRO A 51 4.40 3.26 -0.27
CA PRO A 51 4.93 4.01 -1.41
C PRO A 51 4.40 3.56 -2.78
N PHE A 52 4.10 2.27 -2.95
CA PHE A 52 3.52 1.78 -4.21
C PHE A 52 2.12 2.35 -4.45
N ILE A 53 1.30 2.40 -3.40
CA ILE A 53 -0.02 3.04 -3.46
C ILE A 53 0.11 4.55 -3.63
N ALA A 54 1.04 5.19 -2.91
CA ALA A 54 1.31 6.63 -3.05
C ALA A 54 1.70 7.02 -4.48
N ARG A 55 2.53 6.21 -5.14
CA ARG A 55 2.90 6.42 -6.56
C ARG A 55 1.68 6.37 -7.47
N LYS A 56 0.77 5.40 -7.28
CA LYS A 56 -0.46 5.30 -8.07
C LYS A 56 -1.37 6.50 -7.80
N MET A 57 -1.59 6.87 -6.54
CA MET A 57 -2.34 8.07 -6.16
C MET A 57 -1.78 9.33 -6.82
N ALA A 58 -0.46 9.53 -6.77
CA ALA A 58 0.19 10.68 -7.38
C ALA A 58 0.00 10.73 -8.90
N TYR A 59 0.06 9.58 -9.59
CA TYR A 59 -0.23 9.52 -11.02
C TYR A 59 -1.68 9.89 -11.33
N LEU A 60 -2.63 9.31 -10.60
CA LEU A 60 -4.06 9.59 -10.78
C LEU A 60 -4.39 11.08 -10.57
N ILE A 61 -3.79 11.70 -9.56
CA ILE A 61 -4.05 13.12 -9.24
C ILE A 61 -3.28 14.05 -10.20
N HIS A 62 -1.97 13.89 -10.30
CA HIS A 62 -1.12 14.88 -10.96
C HIS A 62 -0.99 14.68 -12.47
N ILE A 63 -1.23 13.47 -12.98
CA ILE A 63 -1.12 13.16 -14.42
C ILE A 63 -2.50 12.99 -15.05
N MET A 64 -3.40 12.25 -14.39
CA MET A 64 -4.77 12.05 -14.92
C MET A 64 -5.77 13.13 -14.51
N GLY A 65 -5.41 14.00 -13.57
CA GLY A 65 -6.25 15.14 -13.16
C GLY A 65 -7.47 14.75 -12.32
N LEU A 66 -7.49 13.56 -11.73
CA LEU A 66 -8.57 13.15 -10.82
C LEU A 66 -8.47 13.88 -9.48
N SER A 67 -9.60 14.13 -8.83
CA SER A 67 -9.61 14.54 -7.42
C SER A 67 -9.01 13.44 -6.54
N ARG A 68 -8.63 13.81 -5.31
CA ARG A 68 -8.10 12.84 -4.32
C ARG A 68 -9.14 11.75 -4.02
N GLU A 69 -10.40 12.14 -3.95
CA GLU A 69 -11.55 11.29 -3.63
C GLU A 69 -11.82 10.30 -4.77
N GLU A 70 -11.86 10.78 -6.02
CA GLU A 70 -12.03 9.93 -7.21
C GLU A 70 -10.85 8.97 -7.38
N ALA A 71 -9.61 9.46 -7.21
CA ALA A 71 -8.42 8.63 -7.27
C ALA A 71 -8.43 7.52 -6.20
N LYS A 72 -8.82 7.87 -4.96
CA LYS A 72 -8.95 6.89 -3.88
C LYS A 72 -10.06 5.88 -4.17
N ALA A 73 -11.23 6.33 -4.62
CA ALA A 73 -12.36 5.47 -4.95
C ALA A 73 -11.98 4.49 -6.07
N LEU A 74 -11.33 4.97 -7.14
CA LEU A 74 -10.85 4.13 -8.24
C LEU A 74 -9.85 3.07 -7.77
N LEU A 75 -8.90 3.42 -6.88
CA LEU A 75 -7.94 2.43 -6.35
C LEU A 75 -8.60 1.36 -5.49
N ILE A 76 -9.65 1.68 -4.74
CA ILE A 76 -10.40 0.72 -3.93
C ILE A 76 -11.25 -0.17 -4.83
N ASP A 77 -11.95 0.42 -5.79
CA ASP A 77 -12.82 -0.28 -6.73
C ASP A 77 -12.03 -1.27 -7.62
N ALA A 78 -10.85 -0.85 -8.10
CA ALA A 78 -9.98 -1.70 -8.92
C ALA A 78 -9.19 -2.76 -8.13
N ALA A 79 -9.30 -2.81 -6.80
CA ALA A 79 -8.56 -3.75 -5.95
C ALA A 79 -9.31 -5.07 -5.66
N ILE A 80 -10.51 -5.24 -6.24
CA ILE A 80 -11.35 -6.45 -6.15
C ILE A 80 -10.62 -7.68 -6.73
#